data_AF-A0A3P5WRJ4-F1
#
_entry.id   AF-A0A3P5WRJ4-F1
#
_cell.length_a   1.000
_cell.length_b   1.000
_cell.length_c   1.000
_cell.angle_alpha   90.00
_cell.angle_beta   90.00
_cell.angle_gamma   90.00
#
_symmetry.space_group_name_H-M   'P 1'
#
loop_
_entity.id
_entity.type
_entity.pdbx_description
1 polymer ?
#
loop_
_entity_poly.entity_id
_entity_poly.type
_entity_poly.pdbx_seq_one_letter_code
_entity_poly.pdbx_strand_id
1 'polypeptide(L)'
;MTGTTRKIDILDAASRIVANKGIFHLTIEAVAAEAGISKGGLLYHYRSKEVLVEKMVEHLAANYKSKIASQAEEDQQEKGKWTRAYLDVTFKRGYPNKDMHSGLLAAKAINPALISPIREAYSEWQADIETDGIDPVMATIIRLASDGIWLVDLFDINPISDEHKELVYAKLREWTDS
;
A
#
# COMPACT_ATOMS: atom_id res chain seq x y z
N MET A 1 -18.88 -19.52 0.81
CA MET A 1 -17.89 -18.43 0.92
C MET A 1 -18.63 -17.13 0.65
N THR A 2 -18.60 -16.17 1.58
CA THR A 2 -19.30 -14.89 1.45
C THR A 2 -18.72 -14.11 0.27
N GLY A 3 -19.55 -13.35 -0.46
CA GLY A 3 -19.14 -12.66 -1.69
C GLY A 3 -17.99 -11.65 -1.51
N THR A 4 -17.73 -11.19 -0.28
CA THR A 4 -16.64 -10.28 0.07
C THR A 4 -15.28 -10.98 0.05
N THR A 5 -15.16 -12.19 0.63
CA THR A 5 -13.92 -12.96 0.63
C THR A 5 -13.46 -13.26 -0.81
N ARG A 6 -14.42 -13.61 -1.69
CA ARG A 6 -14.12 -13.91 -3.09
C ARG A 6 -13.51 -12.73 -3.86
N LYS A 7 -13.95 -11.51 -3.59
CA LYS A 7 -13.40 -10.30 -4.22
C LYS A 7 -11.93 -10.13 -3.84
N ILE A 8 -11.62 -10.27 -2.56
CA ILE A 8 -10.24 -10.15 -2.05
C ILE A 8 -9.35 -11.24 -2.65
N ASP A 9 -9.81 -12.50 -2.69
CA ASP A 9 -9.05 -13.60 -3.29
C ASP A 9 -8.64 -13.31 -4.75
N ILE A 10 -9.52 -12.66 -5.52
CA ILE A 10 -9.24 -12.26 -6.91
C ILE A 10 -8.19 -11.14 -6.97
N LEU A 11 -8.27 -10.15 -6.08
CA LEU A 11 -7.28 -9.07 -6.01
C LEU A 11 -5.90 -9.60 -5.59
N ASP A 12 -5.85 -10.55 -4.66
CA ASP A 12 -4.62 -11.22 -4.24
C ASP A 12 -4.02 -12.06 -5.37
N ALA A 13 -4.85 -12.81 -6.10
CA ALA A 13 -4.43 -13.55 -7.30
C ALA A 13 -3.85 -12.61 -8.37
N ALA A 14 -4.51 -11.50 -8.64
CA ALA A 14 -4.03 -10.49 -9.58
C ALA A 14 -2.68 -9.90 -9.13
N SER A 15 -2.57 -9.58 -7.84
CA SER A 15 -1.35 -9.05 -7.23
C SER A 15 -0.17 -10.01 -7.39
N ARG A 16 -0.37 -11.30 -7.07
CA ARG A 16 0.64 -12.36 -7.26
C ARG A 16 1.12 -12.48 -8.70
N ILE A 17 0.21 -12.37 -9.67
CA ILE A 17 0.58 -12.44 -11.09
C ILE A 17 1.50 -11.28 -11.46
N VAL A 18 1.14 -10.04 -11.08
CA VAL A 18 1.97 -8.88 -11.42
C VAL A 18 3.33 -8.95 -10.73
N ALA A 19 3.36 -9.34 -9.46
CA ALA A 19 4.60 -9.44 -8.68
C ALA A 19 5.56 -10.49 -9.24
N ASN A 20 5.06 -11.69 -9.56
CA ASN A 20 5.90 -12.83 -9.92
C ASN A 20 6.15 -12.96 -11.44
N LYS A 21 5.21 -12.51 -12.26
CA LYS A 21 5.24 -12.70 -13.73
C LYS A 21 5.29 -11.36 -14.48
N GLY A 22 5.11 -10.23 -13.80
CA GLY A 22 5.08 -8.92 -14.43
C GLY A 22 3.72 -8.57 -15.05
N ILE A 23 3.53 -7.27 -15.31
CA ILE A 23 2.23 -6.68 -15.70
C ILE A 23 1.65 -7.22 -17.03
N PHE A 24 2.50 -7.64 -17.96
CA PHE A 24 2.05 -8.17 -19.25
C PHE A 24 1.31 -9.51 -19.11
N HIS A 25 1.54 -10.26 -18.02
CA HIS A 25 0.84 -11.50 -17.73
C HIS A 25 -0.50 -11.30 -16.99
N LEU A 26 -0.83 -10.07 -16.60
CA LEU A 26 -2.11 -9.76 -15.96
C LEU A 26 -3.24 -9.81 -17.01
N THR A 27 -3.89 -10.96 -17.16
CA THR A 27 -5.08 -11.13 -18.00
C THR A 27 -6.25 -11.65 -17.17
N ILE A 28 -7.48 -11.42 -17.63
CA ILE A 28 -8.67 -11.92 -16.94
C ILE A 28 -8.62 -13.45 -16.81
N GLU A 29 -8.17 -14.14 -17.85
CA GLU A 29 -8.00 -15.59 -17.86
C GLU A 29 -6.95 -16.06 -16.85
N ALA A 30 -5.79 -15.38 -16.80
CA ALA A 30 -4.73 -15.74 -15.86
C ALA A 30 -5.17 -15.53 -14.41
N VAL A 31 -5.85 -14.42 -14.11
CA VAL A 31 -6.36 -14.13 -12.77
C VAL A 31 -7.46 -15.10 -12.38
N ALA A 32 -8.37 -15.46 -13.30
CA ALA A 32 -9.41 -16.45 -13.04
C ALA A 32 -8.80 -17.82 -12.70
N ALA A 33 -7.78 -18.24 -13.45
CA ALA A 33 -7.06 -19.48 -13.19
C ALA A 33 -6.34 -19.46 -11.83
N GLU A 34 -5.61 -18.38 -11.53
CA GLU A 34 -4.89 -18.19 -10.27
C GLU A 34 -5.83 -18.11 -9.04
N ALA A 35 -7.02 -17.52 -9.21
CA ALA A 35 -8.04 -17.44 -8.16
C ALA A 35 -8.93 -18.70 -8.07
N GLY A 36 -8.72 -19.71 -8.93
CA GLY A 36 -9.49 -20.94 -8.96
C GLY A 36 -10.97 -20.75 -9.34
N ILE A 37 -11.28 -19.80 -10.22
CA ILE A 37 -12.64 -19.48 -10.68
C ILE A 37 -12.74 -19.46 -12.21
N SER A 38 -13.97 -19.46 -12.73
CA SER A 38 -14.20 -19.30 -14.16
C SER A 38 -14.01 -17.84 -14.60
N LYS A 39 -13.68 -17.62 -15.88
CA LYS A 39 -13.66 -16.28 -16.50
C LYS A 39 -14.97 -15.52 -16.27
N GLY A 40 -16.12 -16.20 -16.42
CA GLY A 40 -17.43 -15.61 -16.14
C GLY A 40 -17.62 -15.22 -14.68
N GLY A 41 -17.13 -16.04 -13.74
CA GLY A 41 -17.15 -15.73 -12.32
C GLY A 41 -16.28 -14.54 -11.95
N LEU A 42 -15.11 -14.37 -12.59
CA LEU A 42 -14.29 -13.19 -12.41
C LEU A 42 -14.97 -11.93 -12.98
N LEU A 43 -15.48 -12.01 -14.21
CA LEU A 43 -16.13 -10.87 -14.88
C LEU A 43 -17.43 -10.43 -14.18
N TYR A 44 -18.06 -11.31 -13.42
CA TYR A 44 -19.16 -10.96 -12.52
C TYR A 44 -18.72 -9.96 -11.43
N HIS A 45 -17.51 -10.11 -10.89
CA HIS A 45 -16.96 -9.23 -9.87
C HIS A 45 -16.25 -8.00 -10.46
N TYR A 46 -15.45 -8.19 -11.51
CA TYR A 46 -14.64 -7.14 -12.15
C TYR A 46 -14.81 -7.22 -13.66
N ARG A 47 -15.60 -6.28 -14.22
CA ARG A 47 -16.06 -6.33 -15.63
C ARG A 47 -14.95 -6.14 -16.67
N SER A 48 -13.80 -5.60 -16.27
CA SER A 48 -12.65 -5.41 -17.15
C SER A 48 -11.34 -5.47 -16.36
N LYS A 49 -10.22 -5.51 -17.10
CA LYS A 49 -8.87 -5.47 -16.50
C LYS A 49 -8.62 -4.13 -15.79
N GLU A 50 -9.13 -3.03 -16.33
CA GLU A 50 -9.03 -1.69 -15.73
C GLU A 50 -9.78 -1.64 -14.40
N VAL A 51 -11.02 -2.15 -14.35
CA VAL A 51 -11.82 -2.21 -13.11
C VAL A 51 -11.15 -3.10 -12.06
N LEU A 52 -10.55 -4.23 -12.48
CA LEU A 52 -9.78 -5.08 -11.58
C LEU A 52 -8.62 -4.31 -10.95
N VAL A 53 -7.84 -3.59 -11.76
CA VAL A 53 -6.66 -2.84 -11.33
C VAL A 53 -7.02 -1.64 -10.46
N GLU A 54 -8.07 -0.90 -10.80
CA GLU A 54 -8.63 0.15 -9.95
C GLU A 54 -8.93 -0.40 -8.55
N LYS A 55 -9.58 -1.57 -8.50
CA LYS A 55 -9.95 -2.21 -7.24
C LYS A 55 -8.75 -2.79 -6.48
N MET A 56 -7.67 -3.15 -7.16
CA MET A 56 -6.39 -3.46 -6.49
C MET A 56 -5.83 -2.22 -5.77
N VAL A 57 -5.82 -1.07 -6.44
CA VAL A 57 -5.33 0.20 -5.86
C VAL A 57 -6.21 0.67 -4.71
N GLU A 58 -7.54 0.60 -4.87
CA GLU A 58 -8.50 0.94 -3.81
C GLU A 58 -8.34 0.03 -2.58
N HIS A 59 -8.16 -1.28 -2.80
CA HIS A 59 -7.95 -2.22 -1.70
C HIS A 59 -6.64 -1.94 -0.95
N LEU A 60 -5.56 -1.63 -1.68
CA LEU A 60 -4.29 -1.22 -1.09
C LEU A 60 -4.45 0.06 -0.24
N ALA A 61 -5.05 1.09 -0.80
CA ALA A 61 -5.28 2.37 -0.11
C ALA A 61 -6.12 2.19 1.17
N ALA A 62 -7.23 1.43 1.07
CA ALA A 62 -8.10 1.15 2.20
C ALA A 62 -7.39 0.37 3.32
N ASN A 63 -6.55 -0.61 2.97
CA ASN A 63 -5.79 -1.37 3.95
C ASN A 63 -4.79 -0.49 4.71
N TYR A 64 -4.08 0.40 4.01
CA TYR A 64 -3.17 1.34 4.67
C TYR A 64 -3.93 2.32 5.56
N LYS A 65 -5.00 2.93 5.03
CA LYS A 65 -5.83 3.88 5.79
C LYS A 65 -6.35 3.26 7.08
N SER A 66 -6.88 2.04 7.01
CA SER A 66 -7.38 1.32 8.19
C SER A 66 -6.27 1.02 9.20
N LYS A 67 -5.09 0.59 8.75
CA LYS A 67 -3.97 0.28 9.65
C LYS A 67 -3.39 1.53 10.32
N ILE A 68 -3.23 2.61 9.56
CA ILE A 68 -2.70 3.88 10.08
C ILE A 68 -3.68 4.45 11.10
N ALA A 69 -4.97 4.53 10.77
CA ALA A 69 -6.00 5.01 11.69
C ALA A 69 -6.07 4.18 12.97
N SER A 70 -6.11 2.84 12.85
CA SER A 70 -6.12 1.95 14.02
C SER A 70 -4.91 2.16 14.92
N GLN A 71 -3.69 2.31 14.36
CA GLN A 71 -2.51 2.55 15.17
C GLN A 71 -2.48 3.95 15.80
N ALA A 72 -2.93 4.97 15.08
CA ALA A 72 -3.02 6.32 15.61
C ALA A 72 -4.07 6.43 16.74
N GLU A 73 -5.19 5.72 16.61
CA GLU A 73 -6.25 5.66 17.64
C GLU A 73 -5.83 4.88 18.90
N GLU A 74 -4.94 3.90 18.76
CA GLU A 74 -4.39 3.12 19.88
C GLU A 74 -3.23 3.84 20.61
N ASP A 75 -2.64 4.87 19.99
CA ASP A 75 -1.52 5.62 20.55
C ASP A 75 -1.99 6.57 21.67
N GLN A 76 -1.41 6.42 22.86
CA GLN A 76 -1.75 7.24 24.03
C GLN A 76 -1.16 8.65 23.97
N GLN A 77 -0.16 8.87 23.13
CA GLN A 77 0.49 10.16 22.98
C GLN A 77 -0.12 10.92 21.80
N GLU A 78 -0.96 11.92 22.10
CA GLU A 78 -1.70 12.64 21.05
C GLU A 78 -0.80 13.34 20.02
N LYS A 79 0.28 13.98 20.47
CA LYS A 79 1.25 14.66 19.61
C LYS A 79 2.04 13.62 18.80
N GLY A 80 2.04 13.72 17.48
CA GLY A 80 2.84 12.90 16.57
C GLY A 80 2.24 11.53 16.24
N LYS A 81 1.00 11.24 16.67
CA LYS A 81 0.41 9.90 16.55
C LYS A 81 0.18 9.45 15.11
N TRP A 82 -0.24 10.37 14.24
CA TRP A 82 -0.47 10.05 12.83
C TRP A 82 0.83 9.78 12.09
N THR A 83 1.85 10.59 12.36
CA THR A 83 3.20 10.44 11.80
C THR A 83 3.84 9.14 12.29
N ARG A 84 3.70 8.84 13.58
CA ARG A 84 4.16 7.57 14.19
C ARG A 84 3.48 6.36 13.57
N ALA A 85 2.15 6.38 13.46
CA ALA A 85 1.38 5.31 12.84
C ALA A 85 1.77 5.13 11.36
N TYR A 86 1.91 6.22 10.61
CA TYR A 86 2.34 6.16 9.22
C TYR A 86 3.71 5.49 9.06
N LEU A 87 4.69 5.94 9.85
CA LEU A 87 6.04 5.37 9.88
C LEU A 87 5.99 3.88 10.22
N ASP A 88 5.25 3.48 11.26
CA ASP A 88 5.19 2.09 11.71
C ASP A 88 4.50 1.17 10.70
N VAL A 89 3.39 1.60 10.12
CA VAL A 89 2.68 0.82 9.10
C VAL A 89 3.52 0.66 7.84
N THR A 90 4.17 1.73 7.39
CA THR A 90 4.92 1.74 6.13
C THR A 90 6.26 1.03 6.27
N PHE A 91 6.95 1.20 7.41
CA PHE A 91 8.29 0.66 7.66
C PHE A 91 8.26 -0.77 8.22
N LYS A 92 7.62 -0.97 9.39
CA LYS A 92 7.67 -2.27 10.10
C LYS A 92 6.69 -3.29 9.56
N ARG A 93 5.60 -2.83 8.95
CA ARG A 93 4.52 -3.68 8.43
C ARG A 93 4.46 -3.66 6.90
N GLY A 94 5.62 -3.53 6.24
CA GLY A 94 5.79 -3.98 4.87
C GLY A 94 5.19 -5.38 4.76
N TYR A 95 3.98 -5.45 4.20
CA TYR A 95 3.08 -6.58 4.35
C TYR A 95 3.76 -7.88 3.93
N PRO A 96 3.37 -9.05 4.50
CA PRO A 96 3.77 -10.34 3.93
C PRO A 96 3.34 -10.53 2.46
N ASN A 97 2.41 -9.71 1.96
CA ASN A 97 2.07 -9.59 0.54
C ASN A 97 2.71 -8.33 -0.08
N LYS A 98 4.02 -8.37 -0.34
CA LYS A 98 4.70 -7.40 -1.22
C LYS A 98 3.95 -7.23 -2.57
N ASP A 99 3.23 -8.27 -2.96
CA ASP A 99 2.47 -8.37 -4.19
C ASP A 99 1.41 -7.29 -4.37
N MET A 100 0.76 -6.81 -3.30
CA MET A 100 -0.34 -5.84 -3.43
C MET A 100 0.13 -4.47 -3.96
N HIS A 101 1.39 -4.12 -3.74
CA HIS A 101 2.00 -2.91 -4.29
C HIS A 101 2.14 -2.96 -5.81
N SER A 102 2.14 -4.16 -6.39
CA SER A 102 2.14 -4.36 -7.84
C SER A 102 0.89 -3.78 -8.51
N GLY A 103 -0.20 -3.55 -7.77
CA GLY A 103 -1.37 -2.82 -8.25
C GLY A 103 -1.05 -1.39 -8.70
N LEU A 104 -0.08 -0.73 -8.06
CA LEU A 104 0.35 0.63 -8.43
C LEU A 104 1.13 0.62 -9.76
N LEU A 105 2.01 -0.37 -9.95
CA LEU A 105 2.72 -0.59 -11.21
C LEU A 105 1.73 -0.91 -12.33
N ALA A 106 0.75 -1.77 -12.05
CA ALA A 106 -0.31 -2.13 -12.98
C ALA A 106 -1.14 -0.92 -13.41
N ALA A 107 -1.58 -0.10 -12.45
CA ALA A 107 -2.33 1.12 -12.70
C ALA A 107 -1.53 2.07 -13.61
N LYS A 108 -0.27 2.35 -13.26
CA LYS A 108 0.58 3.26 -14.05
C LYS A 108 0.80 2.76 -15.48
N ALA A 109 0.93 1.45 -15.68
CA ALA A 109 1.17 0.85 -16.99
C ALA A 109 -0.08 0.80 -17.89
N ILE A 110 -1.27 0.62 -17.32
CA ILE A 110 -2.52 0.46 -18.08
C ILE A 110 -3.17 1.82 -18.34
N ASN A 111 -3.42 2.58 -17.29
CA ASN A 111 -4.03 3.90 -17.36
C ASN A 111 -3.65 4.71 -16.11
N PRO A 112 -2.85 5.78 -16.23
CA PRO A 112 -2.43 6.60 -15.10
C PRO A 112 -3.56 7.16 -14.23
N ALA A 113 -4.79 7.24 -14.73
CA ALA A 113 -5.96 7.68 -13.96
C ALA A 113 -6.36 6.68 -12.86
N LEU A 114 -6.01 5.40 -12.99
CA LEU A 114 -6.33 4.34 -12.03
C LEU A 114 -5.56 4.48 -10.69
N ILE A 115 -4.61 5.41 -10.62
CA ILE A 115 -3.87 5.74 -9.40
C ILE A 115 -4.65 6.66 -8.44
N SER A 116 -5.82 7.17 -8.85
CA SER A 116 -6.58 8.15 -8.08
C SER A 116 -6.90 7.72 -6.64
N PRO A 117 -7.28 6.45 -6.35
CA PRO A 117 -7.60 6.04 -4.97
C PRO A 117 -6.42 6.19 -4.01
N ILE A 118 -5.20 5.85 -4.45
CA ILE A 118 -4.01 6.03 -3.60
C ILE A 118 -3.63 7.51 -3.50
N ARG A 119 -3.83 8.30 -4.56
CA ARG A 119 -3.58 9.75 -4.51
C ARG A 119 -4.47 10.45 -3.47
N GLU A 120 -5.74 10.08 -3.42
CA GLU A 120 -6.69 10.57 -2.41
C GLU A 120 -6.22 10.21 -1.00
N ALA A 121 -5.81 8.96 -0.78
CA ALA A 121 -5.27 8.52 0.51
C ALA A 121 -4.00 9.31 0.92
N TYR A 122 -3.06 9.57 -0.01
CA TYR A 122 -1.89 10.40 0.28
C TYR A 122 -2.24 11.84 0.65
N SER A 123 -3.27 12.42 0.02
CA SER A 123 -3.75 13.76 0.39
C SER A 123 -4.32 13.79 1.81
N GLU A 124 -5.08 12.76 2.20
CA GLU A 124 -5.60 12.63 3.57
C GLU A 124 -4.47 12.45 4.58
N TRP A 125 -3.54 11.51 4.34
CA TRP A 125 -2.40 11.28 5.24
C TRP A 125 -1.52 12.51 5.39
N GLN A 126 -1.31 13.27 4.31
CA GLN A 126 -0.54 14.51 4.39
C GLN A 126 -1.25 15.55 5.28
N ALA A 127 -2.58 15.67 5.18
CA ALA A 127 -3.34 16.58 6.04
C ALA A 127 -3.30 16.17 7.53
N ASP A 128 -3.41 14.87 7.82
CA ASP A 128 -3.28 14.33 9.17
C ASP A 128 -1.89 14.62 9.75
N ILE A 129 -0.83 14.37 8.96
CA ILE A 129 0.58 14.56 9.34
C ILE A 129 0.92 16.05 9.57
N GLU A 130 0.42 16.96 8.73
CA GLU A 130 0.65 18.41 8.87
C GLU A 130 -0.02 19.01 10.11
N THR A 131 -1.04 18.34 10.65
CA THR A 131 -1.80 18.80 11.81
C THR A 131 -1.55 17.97 13.08
N ASP A 132 -0.56 17.07 13.05
CA ASP A 132 -0.27 16.07 14.08
C ASP A 132 0.49 16.63 15.31
N GLY A 133 0.70 17.94 15.38
CA GLY A 133 1.30 18.62 16.54
C GLY A 133 2.82 18.54 16.66
N ILE A 134 3.53 17.89 15.73
CA ILE A 134 4.99 18.02 15.53
C ILE A 134 5.28 19.05 14.42
N ASP A 135 6.55 19.42 14.23
CA ASP A 135 6.93 20.30 13.11
C ASP A 135 6.49 19.69 11.77
N PRO A 136 5.64 20.36 10.97
CA PRO A 136 5.03 19.77 9.78
C PRO A 136 6.05 19.45 8.68
N VAL A 137 7.18 20.17 8.64
CA VAL A 137 8.27 19.86 7.70
C VAL A 137 8.98 18.58 8.12
N MET A 138 9.31 18.44 9.40
CA MET A 138 9.88 17.20 9.96
C MET A 138 8.94 16.00 9.75
N ALA A 139 7.64 16.18 10.02
CA ALA A 139 6.61 15.17 9.80
C ALA A 139 6.58 14.70 8.34
N THR A 140 6.66 15.66 7.40
CA THR A 140 6.71 15.37 5.96
C THR A 140 8.01 14.66 5.56
N ILE A 141 9.15 15.02 6.15
CA ILE A 141 10.43 14.31 5.94
C ILE A 141 10.31 12.85 6.38
N ILE A 142 9.72 12.59 7.56
CA ILE A 142 9.51 11.24 8.07
C ILE A 142 8.63 10.43 7.13
N ARG A 143 7.52 11.01 6.63
CA ARG A 143 6.65 10.38 5.63
C ARG A 143 7.43 10.01 4.36
N LEU A 144 8.16 10.97 3.79
CA LEU A 144 8.92 10.78 2.55
C LEU A 144 10.06 9.76 2.72
N ALA A 145 10.73 9.74 3.86
CA ALA A 145 11.74 8.72 4.16
C ALA A 145 11.12 7.32 4.26
N SER A 146 9.93 7.21 4.88
CA SER A 146 9.17 5.97 4.97
C SER A 146 8.76 5.46 3.58
N ASP A 147 8.23 6.35 2.73
CA ASP A 147 7.90 6.05 1.33
C ASP A 147 9.12 5.60 0.54
N GLY A 148 10.25 6.27 0.70
CA GLY A 148 11.49 5.96 -0.01
C GLY A 148 11.98 4.54 0.30
N ILE A 149 11.94 4.14 1.56
CA ILE A 149 12.36 2.80 2.01
C ILE A 149 11.40 1.73 1.48
N TRP A 150 10.10 1.98 1.57
CA TRP A 150 9.09 1.11 0.97
C TRP A 150 9.28 0.96 -0.55
N LEU A 151 9.58 2.05 -1.25
CA LEU A 151 9.75 2.07 -2.71
C LEU A 151 11.00 1.29 -3.16
N VAL A 152 12.14 1.45 -2.47
CA VAL A 152 13.35 0.69 -2.82
C VAL A 152 13.14 -0.81 -2.61
N ASP A 153 12.37 -1.20 -1.59
CA ASP A 153 12.03 -2.61 -1.32
C ASP A 153 11.05 -3.18 -2.34
N LEU A 154 10.13 -2.35 -2.85
CA LEU A 154 9.21 -2.74 -3.92
C LEU A 154 9.95 -3.10 -5.22
N PHE A 155 10.97 -2.32 -5.58
CA PHE A 155 11.73 -2.53 -6.81
C PHE A 155 12.98 -3.41 -6.64
N ASP A 156 13.23 -3.92 -5.43
CA ASP A 156 14.45 -4.66 -5.10
C ASP A 156 15.74 -3.87 -5.43
N ILE A 157 15.70 -2.54 -5.31
CA ILE A 157 16.82 -1.62 -5.55
C ILE A 157 17.48 -1.26 -4.22
N ASN A 158 17.58 -2.22 -3.29
CA ASN A 158 17.99 -1.92 -1.91
C ASN A 158 19.51 -2.11 -1.70
N PRO A 159 20.32 -1.02 -1.69
CA PRO A 159 21.73 -1.11 -1.31
C PRO A 159 21.95 -1.05 0.22
N ILE A 160 20.90 -0.83 1.02
CA ILE A 160 20.98 -0.60 2.47
C ILE A 160 20.75 -1.92 3.20
N SER A 161 21.63 -2.28 4.13
CA SER A 161 21.45 -3.47 4.96
C SER A 161 20.23 -3.31 5.88
N ASP A 162 19.58 -4.43 6.22
CA ASP A 162 18.43 -4.43 7.14
C ASP A 162 18.81 -3.82 8.51
N GLU A 163 20.03 -4.07 8.99
CA GLU A 163 20.56 -3.43 10.21
C GLU A 163 20.57 -1.90 10.11
N HIS A 164 21.03 -1.35 8.98
CA HIS A 164 21.09 0.10 8.80
C HIS A 164 19.69 0.70 8.61
N LYS A 165 18.76 -0.04 7.98
CA LYS A 165 17.35 0.36 7.92
C LYS A 165 16.75 0.49 9.31
N GLU A 166 16.96 -0.48 10.20
CA GLU A 166 16.46 -0.40 11.58
C GLU A 166 17.02 0.81 12.34
N LEU A 167 18.29 1.18 12.11
CA LEU A 167 18.86 2.41 12.67
C LEU A 167 18.18 3.67 12.14
N VAL A 168 17.88 3.72 10.83
CA VAL A 168 17.13 4.83 10.23
C VAL A 168 15.72 4.89 10.80
N TYR A 169 15.03 3.76 10.93
CA TYR A 169 13.71 3.69 11.56
C TYR A 169 13.74 4.22 12.98
N ALA A 170 14.69 3.77 13.81
CA ALA A 170 14.82 4.21 15.19
C ALA A 170 15.02 5.74 15.26
N LYS A 171 15.87 6.29 14.38
CA LYS A 171 16.09 7.74 14.29
C LYS A 171 14.83 8.51 13.86
N LEU A 172 14.11 8.03 12.84
CA LEU A 172 12.85 8.64 12.41
C LEU A 172 11.80 8.58 13.53
N ARG A 173 11.77 7.49 14.30
CA ARG A 173 10.86 7.33 15.42
C ARG A 173 11.15 8.35 16.52
N GLU A 174 12.40 8.58 16.89
CA GLU A 174 12.78 9.64 17.85
C GLU A 174 12.28 11.03 17.41
N TRP A 175 12.33 11.33 16.10
CA TRP A 175 11.88 12.62 15.57
C TRP A 175 10.38 12.84 15.67
N THR A 176 9.57 11.77 15.79
CA THR A 176 8.13 11.90 15.98
C THR A 176 7.72 12.35 17.39
N ASP A 177 8.65 12.33 18.35
CA ASP A 177 8.40 12.77 19.73
C ASP A 177 8.90 14.21 19.98
N SER A 178 9.61 14.79 19.00
CA SER A 178 10.21 16.13 19.07
C SER A 178 9.20 17.26 18.97
#